data_AF-A0A943WZ83-F1
#
_entry.id   AF-A0A943WZ83-F1
#
_cell.length_a   1.000
_cell.length_b   1.000
_cell.length_c   1.000
_cell.angle_alpha   90.00
_cell.angle_beta   90.00
_cell.angle_gamma   90.00
#
_symmetry.space_group_name_H-M   'P 1'
#
loop_
_entity.id
_entity.type
_entity.pdbx_description
1 polymer ?
#
loop_
_entity_poly.entity_id
_entity_poly.type
_entity_poly.pdbx_seq_one_letter_code
_entity_poly.pdbx_strand_id
1 'polypeptide(L)'
;MEQLLRYDRLAAVAYAHHWAYGRNPRYYDYERIGGDCTSFASQCLYAGAGVMNFTPDLGWYYLDGNRKAPAWTGVPYFYRFLTRNLPTCGPVGVPVPLELLRPGDFVQL
;
A
#
# COMPACT_ATOMS: atom_id res chain seq x y z
N MET A 1 -6.74 2.10 -23.75
CA MET A 1 -7.02 2.95 -22.56
C MET A 1 -6.95 2.04 -21.35
N GLU A 2 -5.97 2.24 -20.47
CA GLU A 2 -5.94 1.51 -19.20
C GLU A 2 -7.09 2.03 -18.32
N GLN A 3 -7.94 1.13 -17.85
CA GLN A 3 -9.13 1.48 -17.08
C GLN A 3 -8.77 1.54 -15.59
N LEU A 4 -9.09 2.64 -14.93
CA LEU A 4 -8.98 2.73 -13.47
C LEU A 4 -10.07 1.88 -12.83
N LEU A 5 -9.66 0.86 -12.08
CA LEU A 5 -10.55 0.06 -11.25
C LEU A 5 -10.88 0.82 -9.96
N ARG A 6 -12.10 0.59 -9.45
CA ARG A 6 -12.54 1.20 -8.19
C ARG A 6 -11.77 0.59 -7.02
N TYR A 7 -11.18 1.46 -6.19
CA TYR A 7 -10.60 1.08 -4.90
C TYR A 7 -11.69 0.76 -3.87
N ASP A 8 -11.65 -0.45 -3.29
CA ASP A 8 -12.54 -0.85 -2.21
C ASP A 8 -12.02 -0.34 -0.86
N ARG A 9 -12.50 0.84 -0.50
CA ARG A 9 -12.17 1.50 0.77
C ARG A 9 -12.61 0.70 1.99
N LEU A 10 -13.75 0.00 1.90
CA LEU A 10 -14.29 -0.76 3.02
C LEU A 10 -13.43 -1.97 3.30
N ALA A 11 -12.95 -2.66 2.26
CA ALA A 11 -12.02 -3.77 2.41
C ALA A 11 -10.69 -3.33 3.06
N ALA A 12 -10.12 -2.19 2.64
CA ALA A 12 -8.92 -1.63 3.25
C ALA A 12 -9.11 -1.29 4.74
N VAL A 13 -10.23 -0.65 5.09
CA VAL A 13 -10.57 -0.31 6.47
C VAL A 13 -10.83 -1.55 7.33
N ALA A 14 -11.55 -2.54 6.80
CA ALA A 14 -11.81 -3.81 7.48
C ALA A 14 -10.49 -4.56 7.76
N TYR A 15 -9.57 -4.58 6.80
CA TYR A 15 -8.24 -5.14 6.98
C TYR A 15 -7.49 -4.42 8.10
N ALA A 16 -7.49 -3.08 8.07
CA ALA A 16 -6.84 -2.27 9.09
C ALA A 16 -7.40 -2.58 10.48
N HIS A 17 -8.72 -2.63 10.66
CA HIS A 17 -9.32 -2.96 11.96
C HIS A 17 -8.96 -4.36 12.46
N HIS A 18 -8.86 -5.33 11.55
CA HIS A 18 -8.54 -6.70 11.92
C HIS A 18 -7.06 -6.85 12.35
N TRP A 19 -6.14 -6.19 11.65
CA TRP A 19 -4.69 -6.38 11.85
C TRP A 19 -3.99 -5.23 12.58
N ALA A 20 -4.68 -4.14 12.96
CA ALA A 20 -4.09 -2.98 13.63
C ALA A 20 -3.29 -3.35 14.89
N TYR A 21 -3.71 -4.39 15.62
CA TYR A 21 -3.09 -4.84 16.87
C TYR A 21 -2.45 -6.23 16.75
N GLY A 22 -2.29 -6.74 15.52
CA GLY A 22 -1.78 -8.08 15.26
C GLY A 22 -0.84 -8.13 14.07
N ARG A 23 -0.30 -9.32 13.79
CA ARG A 23 0.56 -9.56 12.64
C ARG A 23 -0.08 -10.58 11.73
N ASN A 24 -0.31 -10.19 10.48
CA ASN A 24 -0.83 -11.11 9.48
C ASN A 24 0.28 -12.09 9.10
N PRO A 25 0.14 -13.40 9.39
CA PRO A 25 1.20 -14.39 9.16
C PRO A 25 1.55 -14.60 7.68
N ARG A 26 0.77 -14.04 6.75
CA ARG A 26 1.08 -14.03 5.32
C ARG A 26 2.24 -13.08 4.97
N TYR A 27 2.56 -12.14 5.85
CA TYR A 27 3.60 -11.14 5.65
C TYR A 27 4.70 -11.29 6.70
N TYR A 28 5.92 -10.96 6.31
CA TYR A 28 7.06 -10.97 7.21
C TYR A 28 6.87 -9.90 8.29
N ASP A 29 7.25 -10.24 9.51
CA ASP A 29 7.17 -9.33 10.65
C ASP A 29 8.36 -8.37 10.65
N TYR A 30 8.09 -7.09 10.36
CA TYR A 30 9.10 -6.04 10.24
C TYR A 30 9.30 -5.24 11.53
N GLU A 31 8.62 -5.58 12.64
CA GLU A 31 8.67 -4.78 13.88
C GLU A 31 10.10 -4.47 14.35
N ARG A 32 10.98 -5.46 14.23
CA ARG A 32 12.35 -5.38 14.78
C ARG A 32 13.38 -4.75 13.84
N ILE A 33 13.04 -4.54 12.57
CA ILE A 33 13.99 -4.09 11.54
C ILE A 33 13.55 -2.81 10.83
N GLY A 34 12.38 -2.28 11.19
CA GLY A 34 11.79 -1.10 10.57
C GLY A 34 11.02 -1.44 9.28
N GLY A 35 10.10 -0.55 8.90
CA GLY A 35 9.24 -0.73 7.73
C GLY A 35 7.89 -1.40 7.99
N ASP A 36 7.60 -1.76 9.25
CA ASP A 36 6.32 -2.38 9.63
C ASP A 36 5.12 -1.47 9.36
N CYS A 37 5.26 -0.15 9.61
CA CYS A 37 4.19 0.81 9.32
C CYS A 37 3.83 0.88 7.83
N THR A 38 4.83 0.97 6.94
CA THR A 38 4.59 1.00 5.49
C THR A 38 4.14 -0.37 4.97
N SER A 39 4.68 -1.45 5.53
CA SER A 39 4.24 -2.82 5.18
C SER A 39 2.76 -2.99 5.53
N PHE A 40 2.34 -2.59 6.72
CA PHE A 40 0.95 -2.61 7.15
C PHE A 40 0.06 -1.73 6.26
N ALA A 41 0.49 -0.49 5.96
CA ALA A 41 -0.19 0.37 5.00
C ALA A 41 -0.33 -0.30 3.62
N SER A 42 0.71 -0.96 3.14
CA SER A 42 0.68 -1.69 1.87
C SER A 42 -0.26 -2.89 1.92
N GLN A 43 -0.34 -3.59 3.04
CA GLN A 43 -1.30 -4.67 3.24
C GLN A 43 -2.75 -4.17 3.19
N CYS A 44 -3.05 -3.05 3.88
CA CYS A 44 -4.36 -2.39 3.83
C CYS A 44 -4.71 -1.95 2.39
N LEU A 45 -3.75 -1.33 1.70
CA LEU A 45 -3.91 -0.91 0.31
C LEU A 45 -4.20 -2.11 -0.59
N TYR A 46 -3.48 -3.22 -0.41
CA TYR A 46 -3.67 -4.43 -1.21
C TYR A 46 -5.04 -5.06 -0.97
N ALA A 47 -5.54 -5.05 0.26
CA ALA A 47 -6.88 -5.55 0.58
C ALA A 47 -7.98 -4.78 -0.17
N GLY A 48 -7.80 -3.47 -0.39
CA GLY A 48 -8.76 -2.66 -1.15
C GLY A 48 -8.49 -2.57 -2.67
N ALA A 49 -7.24 -2.75 -3.11
CA ALA A 49 -6.87 -2.63 -4.52
C ALA A 49 -6.89 -3.97 -5.26
N GLY A 50 -6.55 -5.08 -4.60
CA GLY A 50 -6.52 -6.44 -5.16
C GLY A 50 -5.43 -6.69 -6.21
N VAL A 51 -4.63 -5.69 -6.58
CA VAL A 51 -3.60 -5.79 -7.61
C VAL A 51 -2.27 -5.21 -7.12
N MET A 52 -1.17 -5.88 -7.48
CA MET A 52 0.19 -5.40 -7.25
C MET A 52 0.86 -5.06 -8.58
N ASN A 53 1.90 -4.24 -8.52
CA ASN A 53 2.77 -3.94 -9.64
C ASN A 53 4.12 -4.62 -9.43
N PHE A 54 4.43 -5.64 -10.23
CA PHE A 54 5.66 -6.45 -10.13
C PHE A 54 6.85 -5.91 -10.93
N THR A 55 6.82 -4.65 -11.37
CA THR A 55 8.00 -4.03 -11.99
C THR A 55 9.16 -4.05 -10.99
N PRO A 56 10.30 -4.68 -11.32
CA PRO A 56 11.46 -4.71 -10.43
C PRO A 56 11.90 -3.30 -10.06
N ASP A 57 12.22 -3.10 -8.78
CA ASP A 57 12.73 -1.86 -8.17
C ASP A 57 11.79 -0.63 -8.17
N LEU A 58 10.92 -0.51 -9.17
CA LEU A 58 10.05 0.65 -9.40
C LEU A 58 8.56 0.38 -9.13
N GLY A 59 8.18 -0.89 -8.99
CA GLY A 59 6.82 -1.32 -8.73
C GLY A 59 6.41 -1.19 -7.26
N TRP A 60 5.33 -1.87 -6.93
CA TRP A 60 4.80 -2.01 -5.58
C TRP A 60 4.23 -3.42 -5.46
N TYR A 61 5.02 -4.31 -4.84
CA TYR A 61 4.69 -5.72 -4.69
C TYR A 61 5.36 -6.32 -3.46
N TYR A 62 4.79 -7.43 -2.99
CA TYR A 62 5.36 -8.29 -1.97
C TYR A 62 5.17 -9.76 -2.38
N LEU A 63 6.28 -10.49 -2.46
CA LEU A 63 6.27 -11.94 -2.64
C LEU A 63 6.66 -12.63 -1.32
N ASP A 64 7.71 -12.14 -0.68
CA ASP A 64 8.16 -12.56 0.64
C ASP A 64 9.08 -11.50 1.28
N GLY A 65 9.61 -11.83 2.47
CA GLY A 65 10.46 -10.94 3.26
C GLY A 65 11.68 -10.41 2.50
N ASN A 66 12.23 -11.21 1.59
CA ASN A 66 13.43 -10.89 0.81
C ASN A 66 13.10 -10.38 -0.60
N ARG A 67 11.96 -10.78 -1.16
CA ARG A 67 11.51 -10.41 -2.51
C ARG A 67 10.29 -9.49 -2.44
N LYS A 68 10.56 -8.19 -2.42
CA LYS A 68 9.55 -7.14 -2.39
C LYS A 68 10.10 -5.85 -2.99
N ALA A 69 9.22 -4.98 -3.47
CA ALA A 69 9.61 -3.66 -3.92
C ALA A 69 9.99 -2.75 -2.73
N PRO A 70 10.92 -1.79 -2.90
CA PRO A 70 11.18 -0.75 -1.91
C PRO A 70 9.91 0.01 -1.48
N ALA A 71 8.96 0.20 -2.41
CA ALA A 71 7.68 0.85 -2.15
C ALA A 71 6.75 0.08 -1.19
N TRP A 72 6.97 -1.22 -0.97
CA TRP A 72 6.13 -1.98 -0.04
C TRP A 72 6.45 -1.67 1.43
N THR A 73 7.72 -1.42 1.75
CA THR A 73 8.18 -1.22 3.14
C THR A 73 8.77 0.18 3.41
N GLY A 74 9.00 1.00 2.39
CA GLY A 74 9.60 2.33 2.53
C GLY A 74 8.64 3.48 2.21
N VAL A 75 8.40 4.34 3.21
CA VAL A 75 7.50 5.51 3.14
C VAL A 75 7.71 6.39 1.88
N PRO A 76 8.93 6.91 1.58
CA PRO A 76 9.09 7.80 0.45
C PRO A 76 8.84 7.11 -0.90
N TYR A 77 9.10 5.81 -0.99
CA TYR A 77 8.86 5.02 -2.20
C TYR A 77 7.38 4.69 -2.37
N PHE A 78 6.68 4.38 -1.27
CA PHE A 78 5.23 4.17 -1.24
C PHE A 78 4.48 5.40 -1.76
N TYR A 79 4.80 6.58 -1.21
CA TYR A 79 4.21 7.85 -1.66
C TYR A 79 4.47 8.10 -3.14
N ARG A 80 5.73 8.03 -3.57
CA ARG A 80 6.11 8.25 -4.97
C ARG A 80 5.42 7.28 -5.93
N PHE A 81 5.26 6.01 -5.52
CA PHE A 81 4.53 5.03 -6.32
C PHE A 81 3.06 5.44 -6.45
N LEU A 82 2.37 5.75 -5.36
CA LEU A 82 0.95 6.10 -5.41
C LEU A 82 0.67 7.37 -6.23
N THR A 83 1.52 8.39 -6.11
CA THR A 83 1.34 9.68 -6.79
C THR A 83 2.05 9.78 -8.14
N ARG A 84 2.42 8.65 -8.74
CA ARG A 84 3.12 8.61 -10.03
C ARG A 84 2.24 9.15 -11.15
N ASN A 85 2.87 9.81 -12.14
CA ASN A 85 2.18 10.26 -13.35
C ASN A 85 2.19 9.22 -14.47
N LEU A 86 3.08 8.22 -14.39
CA LEU A 86 3.20 7.19 -15.41
C LEU A 86 2.03 6.21 -15.27
N PRO A 87 1.21 5.99 -16.32
CA PRO A 87 0.16 4.99 -16.29
C PRO A 87 0.80 3.60 -16.29
N THR A 88 0.79 2.97 -15.14
CA THR A 88 1.23 1.58 -14.92
C THR A 88 0.24 0.87 -14.02
N CYS A 89 0.23 -0.46 -14.08
CA CYS A 89 -0.62 -1.27 -13.22
C CYS A 89 -0.41 -0.97 -11.73
N GLY A 90 -1.40 -1.31 -10.91
CA GLY A 90 -1.37 -1.08 -9.47
C GLY A 90 -2.13 0.16 -9.01
N PRO A 91 -2.37 0.29 -7.70
CA PRO A 91 -3.13 1.41 -7.14
C PRO A 91 -2.45 2.76 -7.40
N VAL A 92 -3.26 3.79 -7.57
CA VAL A 92 -2.83 5.20 -7.67
C VAL A 92 -3.59 6.02 -6.63
N GLY A 93 -2.99 7.11 -6.19
CA GLY A 93 -3.57 8.06 -5.26
C GLY A 93 -3.22 9.49 -5.65
N VAL A 94 -4.00 10.44 -5.15
CA VAL A 94 -3.74 11.87 -5.33
C VAL A 94 -3.59 12.53 -3.95
N PRO A 95 -2.65 13.46 -3.77
CA PRO A 95 -2.61 14.28 -2.57
C PRO A 95 -3.88 15.11 -2.45
N VAL A 96 -4.47 15.12 -1.25
CA VAL A 96 -5.66 15.91 -0.93
C VAL A 96 -5.46 16.59 0.43
N PRO A 97 -6.10 17.75 0.67
CA PRO A 97 -6.09 18.37 1.98
C PRO A 97 -6.94 17.55 2.97
N LEU A 98 -6.76 17.81 4.26
CA LEU A 98 -7.34 17.02 5.36
C LEU A 98 -8.87 16.91 5.27
N GLU A 99 -9.54 17.95 4.81
CA GLU A 99 -11.01 18.04 4.72
C GLU A 99 -11.60 17.10 3.67
N LEU A 100 -10.78 16.60 2.74
CA LEU A 100 -11.19 15.68 1.68
C LEU A 100 -10.81 14.23 1.98
N LEU A 101 -10.12 13.96 3.09
CA LEU A 101 -9.79 12.59 3.48
C LEU A 101 -11.04 11.77 3.75
N ARG A 102 -10.98 10.50 3.37
CA ARG A 102 -12.03 9.50 3.56
C ARG A 102 -11.42 8.26 4.22
N PRO A 103 -12.24 7.45 4.92
CA PRO A 103 -11.79 6.14 5.37
C PRO A 103 -11.15 5.33 4.23
N GLY A 104 -10.01 4.72 4.55
CA GLY A 104 -9.18 3.98 3.60
C GLY A 104 -8.14 4.82 2.85
N ASP A 105 -8.07 6.14 3.08
CA ASP A 105 -6.93 6.97 2.66
C ASP A 105 -5.73 6.80 3.60
N PHE A 106 -4.56 7.20 3.11
CA PHE A 106 -3.28 7.10 3.81
C PHE A 106 -2.80 8.49 4.20
N VAL A 107 -2.29 8.61 5.43
CA VAL A 107 -1.67 9.84 5.94
C VAL A 107 -0.17 9.59 6.12
N GLN A 108 0.64 10.53 5.65
CA GLN A 108 2.08 10.55 5.88
C GLN A 108 2.41 11.78 6.73
N LEU A 109 3.13 11.56 7.84
CA LEU A 109 3.53 12.59 8.81
C LEU A 109 5.03 12.88 8.70
#